data_AF-A0A2N8N4X4-F1
#
_entry.id   AF-A0A2N8N4X4-F1
#
_cell.length_a   1.000
_cell.length_b   1.000
_cell.length_c   1.000
_cell.angle_alpha   90.00
_cell.angle_beta   90.00
_cell.angle_gamma   90.00
#
_symmetry.space_group_name_H-M   'P 1'
#
loop_
_entity.id
_entity.type
_entity.pdbx_description
1 polymer ?
#
loop_
_entity_poly.entity_id
_entity_poly.type
_entity_poly.pdbx_seq_one_letter_code
_entity_poly.pdbx_strand_id
1 'polypeptide(L)'
;EQAVKAPSGHNTQPWMFRIGETEIDICPDYSRALPVVDPDNRELFVSLGCAAENLCIAASHKGYRPTVTVAEDSTICIRLDRQADVTPSPLFAQIALRQTNRRVYDGRMIPAADIDRLQAIEIEPAVNIHFYERGTPAFDAIAELIYRGNSVQMQDDAFKSELRSWMRYNKKHRDARHDGLSYDVFGAPNLPRFISENVIAGALNERSQNRSDRKKIASASHLILLTTRDNSVEQWVALGRTLERLLLTSTAMGIAHAYLNPPNELPEL
;
A
#
# COMPACT_ATOMS: atom_id res chain seq x y z
N GLU A 1 4.38 2.86 17.31
CA GLU A 1 3.89 1.47 17.19
C GLU A 1 2.79 1.27 16.15
N GLN A 2 1.66 2.00 16.19
CA GLN A 2 0.62 1.79 15.17
C GLN A 2 1.04 2.29 13.78
N ALA A 3 1.78 3.40 13.71
CA ALA A 3 2.30 3.97 12.45
C ALA A 3 3.06 2.95 11.58
N VAL A 4 3.90 2.12 12.19
CA VAL A 4 4.74 1.13 11.46
C VAL A 4 3.96 -0.05 10.88
N LYS A 5 2.66 -0.16 11.15
CA LYS A 5 1.78 -1.18 10.53
C LYS A 5 1.18 -0.72 9.20
N ALA A 6 1.45 0.53 8.81
CA ALA A 6 1.08 1.04 7.51
C ALA A 6 1.63 0.15 6.39
N PRO A 7 0.91 0.01 5.27
CA PRO A 7 1.46 -0.59 4.08
C PRO A 7 2.59 0.28 3.50
N SER A 8 3.52 -0.36 2.81
CA SER A 8 4.54 0.33 2.01
C SER A 8 4.92 -0.49 0.78
N GLY A 9 5.44 0.17 -0.24
CA GLY A 9 5.98 -0.48 -1.44
C GLY A 9 6.94 -1.60 -1.04
N HIS A 10 6.70 -2.82 -1.53
CA HIS A 10 7.47 -4.03 -1.17
C HIS A 10 7.64 -4.30 0.34
N ASN A 11 6.85 -3.65 1.20
CA ASN A 11 7.05 -3.60 2.65
C ASN A 11 8.44 -3.07 3.07
N THR A 12 8.96 -2.06 2.34
CA THR A 12 10.26 -1.44 2.63
C THR A 12 10.28 -0.66 3.94
N GLN A 13 9.13 -0.16 4.39
CA GLN A 13 8.94 0.67 5.59
C GLN A 13 9.87 1.89 5.59
N PRO A 14 9.75 2.80 4.60
CA PRO A 14 10.78 3.80 4.30
C PRO A 14 10.67 5.06 5.19
N TRP A 15 10.33 4.89 6.47
CA TRP A 15 10.07 5.98 7.41
C TRP A 15 11.06 5.98 8.58
N MET A 16 11.47 7.17 8.99
CA MET A 16 12.19 7.42 10.23
C MET A 16 11.36 8.36 11.11
N PHE A 17 11.12 7.96 12.37
CA PHE A 17 10.35 8.79 13.30
C PHE A 17 11.29 9.59 14.21
N ARG A 18 11.10 10.91 14.25
CA ARG A 18 11.72 11.79 15.26
C ARG A 18 10.64 12.24 16.23
N ILE A 19 10.81 11.93 17.51
CA ILE A 19 9.81 12.19 18.55
C ILE A 19 10.23 13.46 19.30
N GLY A 20 9.40 14.49 19.23
CA GLY A 20 9.50 15.71 20.04
C GLY A 20 8.54 15.67 21.23
N GLU A 21 8.44 16.79 21.96
CA GLU A 21 7.54 16.91 23.11
C GLU A 21 6.07 16.97 22.70
N THR A 22 5.76 17.75 21.67
CA THR A 22 4.39 18.00 21.17
C THR A 22 4.20 17.63 19.71
N GLU A 23 5.19 16.98 19.10
CA GLU A 23 5.16 16.61 17.69
C GLU A 23 5.90 15.31 17.43
N ILE A 24 5.52 14.63 16.35
CA ILE A 24 6.24 13.51 15.80
C ILE A 24 6.45 13.79 14.32
N ASP A 25 7.72 13.78 13.90
CA ASP A 25 8.08 13.89 12.51
C ASP A 25 8.26 12.51 11.88
N ILE A 26 7.88 12.41 10.61
CA ILE A 26 8.15 11.27 9.74
C ILE A 26 9.05 11.76 8.63
N CYS A 27 10.34 11.41 8.71
CA CYS A 27 11.33 11.73 7.69
C CYS A 27 11.41 10.56 6.68
N PRO A 28 11.54 10.85 5.37
CA PRO A 28 11.77 9.81 4.37
C PRO A 28 13.14 9.14 4.55
N ASP A 29 13.16 7.81 4.60
CA ASP A 29 14.38 7.01 4.57
C ASP A 29 14.68 6.58 3.12
N TYR A 30 15.41 7.43 2.40
CA TYR A 30 15.81 7.17 1.01
C TYR A 30 16.75 5.95 0.86
N SER A 31 17.36 5.45 1.94
CA SER A 31 18.13 4.19 1.87
C SER A 31 17.25 2.96 1.62
N ARG A 32 15.93 3.12 1.81
CA ARG A 32 14.89 2.12 1.59
C ARG A 32 14.02 2.41 0.35
N ALA A 33 14.44 3.36 -0.48
CA ALA A 33 13.79 3.68 -1.74
C ALA A 33 13.82 2.49 -2.71
N LEU A 34 12.95 2.54 -3.70
CA LEU A 34 12.82 1.57 -4.77
C LEU A 34 13.13 2.26 -6.12
N PRO A 35 14.40 2.62 -6.40
CA PRO A 35 14.74 3.47 -7.53
C PRO A 35 14.38 2.89 -8.91
N VAL A 36 14.15 1.57 -9.03
CA VAL A 36 13.72 0.98 -10.30
C VAL A 36 12.20 1.03 -10.47
N VAL A 37 11.42 0.56 -9.50
CA VAL A 37 9.94 0.57 -9.61
C VAL A 37 9.29 1.92 -9.28
N ASP A 38 9.96 2.75 -8.47
CA ASP A 38 9.48 4.04 -7.99
C ASP A 38 10.59 5.11 -8.09
N PRO A 39 11.05 5.45 -9.32
CA PRO A 39 12.20 6.34 -9.54
C PRO A 39 12.00 7.75 -8.96
N ASP A 40 10.75 8.21 -8.89
CA ASP A 40 10.38 9.54 -8.37
C ASP A 40 10.06 9.53 -6.85
N ASN A 41 10.19 8.38 -6.18
CA ASN A 41 9.81 8.18 -4.77
C ASN A 41 8.34 8.49 -4.45
N ARG A 42 7.45 8.40 -5.45
CA ARG A 42 6.02 8.66 -5.28
C ARG A 42 5.41 7.66 -4.30
N GLU A 43 5.64 6.37 -4.52
CA GLU A 43 5.11 5.31 -3.64
C GLU A 43 5.73 5.34 -2.25
N LEU A 44 6.99 5.79 -2.14
CA LEU A 44 7.62 6.09 -0.85
C LEU A 44 6.80 7.13 -0.07
N PHE A 45 6.46 8.26 -0.68
CA PHE A 45 5.67 9.31 0.00
C PHE A 45 4.22 8.89 0.28
N VAL A 46 3.61 8.10 -0.60
CA VAL A 46 2.31 7.46 -0.34
C VAL A 46 2.39 6.54 0.89
N SER A 47 3.48 5.77 1.02
CA SER A 47 3.73 4.90 2.18
C SER A 47 3.87 5.70 3.47
N LEU A 48 4.60 6.82 3.42
CA LEU A 48 4.72 7.76 4.55
C LEU A 48 3.37 8.38 4.93
N GLY A 49 2.53 8.73 3.96
CA GLY A 49 1.17 9.20 4.20
C GLY A 49 0.31 8.15 4.92
N CYS A 50 0.44 6.87 4.58
CA CYS A 50 -0.24 5.79 5.30
C CYS A 50 0.24 5.70 6.76
N ALA A 51 1.55 5.82 6.99
CA ALA A 51 2.12 5.84 8.35
C ALA A 51 1.65 7.05 9.17
N ALA A 52 1.57 8.23 8.54
CA ALA A 52 1.05 9.45 9.14
C ALA A 52 -0.42 9.29 9.57
N GLU A 53 -1.25 8.67 8.73
CA GLU A 53 -2.66 8.45 9.05
C GLU A 53 -2.85 7.45 10.20
N ASN A 54 -2.10 6.35 10.20
CA ASN A 54 -2.11 5.42 11.33
C ASN A 54 -1.66 6.09 12.64
N LEU A 55 -0.72 7.02 12.57
CA LEU A 55 -0.31 7.82 13.71
C LEU A 55 -1.44 8.75 14.17
N CYS A 56 -2.12 9.44 13.24
CA CYS A 56 -3.26 10.31 13.54
C CYS A 56 -4.42 9.56 14.20
N ILE A 57 -4.78 8.40 13.65
CA ILE A 57 -5.81 7.50 14.21
C ILE A 57 -5.41 7.07 15.62
N ALA A 58 -4.16 6.66 15.84
CA ALA A 58 -3.67 6.28 17.16
C ALA A 58 -3.60 7.43 18.16
N ALA A 59 -3.25 8.64 17.70
CA ALA A 59 -3.24 9.86 18.50
C ALA A 59 -4.65 10.20 19.00
N SER A 60 -5.66 10.13 18.11
CA SER A 60 -7.06 10.37 18.49
C SER A 60 -7.53 9.42 19.60
N HIS A 61 -7.16 8.15 19.52
CA HIS A 61 -7.46 7.14 20.55
C HIS A 61 -6.79 7.41 21.89
N LYS A 62 -5.70 8.19 21.90
CA LYS A 62 -4.98 8.61 23.10
C LYS A 62 -5.39 10.01 23.62
N GLY A 63 -6.40 10.64 23.03
CA GLY A 63 -6.89 11.97 23.42
C GLY A 63 -6.07 13.14 22.86
N TYR A 64 -5.39 12.94 21.73
CA TYR A 64 -4.66 13.99 21.02
C TYR A 64 -5.34 14.30 19.69
N ARG A 65 -5.50 15.59 19.39
CA ARG A 65 -5.89 16.07 18.06
C ARG A 65 -4.62 16.24 17.22
N PRO A 66 -4.44 15.44 16.16
CA PRO A 66 -3.29 15.56 15.28
C PRO A 66 -3.51 16.66 14.24
N THR A 67 -2.46 17.42 13.92
CA THR A 67 -2.40 18.30 12.74
C THR A 67 -1.20 17.90 11.91
N VAL A 68 -1.43 17.58 10.63
CA VAL A 68 -0.38 17.12 9.71
C VAL A 68 0.00 18.24 8.76
N THR A 69 1.30 18.49 8.62
CA THR A 69 1.88 19.37 7.60
C THR A 69 3.07 18.71 6.95
N VAL A 70 3.40 19.11 5.73
CA VAL A 70 4.62 18.67 5.03
C VAL A 70 5.55 19.88 4.93
N ALA A 71 6.78 19.73 5.42
CA ALA A 71 7.81 20.75 5.37
C ALA A 71 8.52 20.78 4.00
N GLU A 72 9.29 21.84 3.73
CA GLU A 72 10.02 22.01 2.46
C GLU A 72 11.03 20.89 2.19
N ASP A 73 11.58 20.28 3.24
CA ASP A 73 12.50 19.13 3.15
C ASP A 73 11.77 17.78 3.00
N SER A 74 10.46 17.82 2.73
CA SER A 74 9.57 16.66 2.61
C SER A 74 9.32 15.88 3.92
N THR A 75 9.74 16.42 5.06
CA THR A 75 9.38 15.86 6.38
C THR A 75 7.89 16.05 6.65
N ILE A 76 7.21 15.00 7.09
CA ILE A 76 5.82 15.10 7.56
C ILE A 76 5.83 15.39 9.05
N CYS A 77 5.39 16.58 9.44
CA CYS A 77 5.30 17.00 10.83
C CYS A 77 3.88 16.76 11.35
N ILE A 78 3.76 16.04 12.47
CA ILE A 78 2.47 15.77 13.10
C ILE A 78 2.46 16.39 14.50
N ARG A 79 1.83 17.56 14.61
CA ARG A 79 1.60 18.22 15.90
C ARG A 79 0.49 17.50 16.66
N LEU A 80 0.69 17.28 17.95
CA LEU A 80 -0.19 16.52 18.83
C LEU A 80 -0.70 17.41 19.96
N ASP A 81 -1.89 17.98 19.79
CA ASP A 81 -2.50 18.82 20.82
C ASP A 81 -3.45 17.97 21.69
N ARG A 82 -3.16 17.85 22.99
CA ARG A 82 -4.02 17.11 23.93
C ARG A 82 -5.31 17.89 24.14
N GLN A 83 -6.45 17.25 23.89
CA GLN A 83 -7.77 17.86 24.10
C GLN A 83 -8.73 16.84 24.75
N ALA A 84 -9.65 17.32 25.59
CA ALA A 84 -10.55 16.45 26.36
C ALA A 84 -11.70 15.87 25.50
N ASP A 85 -12.01 16.50 24.38
CA ASP A 85 -13.16 16.24 23.50
C ASP A 85 -12.77 15.52 22.19
N VAL A 86 -11.54 15.00 22.09
CA VAL A 86 -11.12 14.22 20.92
C VAL A 86 -11.94 12.93 20.86
N THR A 87 -12.71 12.79 19.79
CA THR A 87 -13.42 11.54 19.49
C THR A 87 -12.43 10.53 18.90
N PRO A 88 -12.22 9.36 19.53
CA PRO A 88 -11.37 8.32 18.97
C PRO A 88 -11.88 7.86 17.60
N SER A 89 -10.97 7.72 16.64
CA SER A 89 -11.34 7.14 15.34
C SER A 89 -11.81 5.68 15.51
N PRO A 90 -12.95 5.29 14.90
CA PRO A 90 -13.45 3.91 14.96
C PRO A 90 -12.54 2.93 14.20
N LEU A 91 -11.61 3.43 13.40
CA LEU A 91 -10.68 2.63 12.59
C LEU A 91 -9.47 2.11 13.39
N PHE A 92 -9.27 2.56 14.64
CA PHE A 92 -8.08 2.21 15.43
C PHE A 92 -7.84 0.69 15.55
N ALA A 93 -8.89 -0.09 15.80
CA ALA A 93 -8.77 -1.54 15.93
C ALA A 93 -8.34 -2.21 14.61
N GLN A 94 -8.63 -1.58 13.46
CA GLN A 94 -8.37 -2.15 12.14
C GLN A 94 -6.90 -2.07 11.74
N ILE A 95 -6.12 -1.19 12.36
CA ILE A 95 -4.67 -1.07 12.07
C ILE A 95 -3.96 -2.41 12.32
N ALA A 96 -4.39 -3.16 13.33
CA ALA A 96 -3.81 -4.48 13.65
C ALA A 96 -4.34 -5.62 12.76
N LEU A 97 -5.48 -5.43 12.11
CA LEU A 97 -6.20 -6.46 11.34
C LEU A 97 -5.98 -6.33 9.83
N ARG A 98 -5.71 -5.12 9.35
CA ARG A 98 -5.52 -4.81 7.93
C ARG A 98 -4.35 -5.62 7.36
N GLN A 99 -4.62 -6.31 6.26
CA GLN A 99 -3.61 -7.08 5.54
C GLN A 99 -3.84 -6.98 4.03
N THR A 100 -2.75 -6.99 3.27
CA THR A 100 -2.80 -7.14 1.82
C THR A 100 -3.05 -8.60 1.46
N ASN A 101 -4.22 -8.91 0.90
CA ASN A 101 -4.60 -10.28 0.57
C ASN A 101 -4.38 -10.59 -0.92
N ARG A 102 -3.29 -11.30 -1.23
CA ARG A 102 -2.93 -11.65 -2.61
C ARG A 102 -3.48 -13.01 -3.09
N ARG A 103 -4.49 -13.57 -2.43
CA ARG A 103 -5.15 -14.82 -2.85
C ARG A 103 -6.23 -14.55 -3.90
N VAL A 104 -6.72 -15.61 -4.54
CA VAL A 104 -7.96 -15.53 -5.33
C VAL A 104 -9.11 -15.28 -4.35
N TYR A 105 -9.98 -14.32 -4.68
CA TYR A 105 -11.15 -13.96 -3.88
C TYR A 105 -12.31 -14.92 -4.14
N ASP A 106 -13.41 -14.76 -3.40
CA ASP A 106 -14.59 -15.62 -3.51
C ASP A 106 -15.48 -15.33 -4.73
N GLY A 107 -15.16 -14.31 -5.53
CA GLY A 107 -15.89 -13.94 -6.73
C GLY A 107 -17.19 -13.16 -6.49
N ARG A 108 -17.59 -12.91 -5.23
CA ARG A 108 -18.82 -12.15 -4.94
C ARG A 108 -18.64 -10.67 -5.27
N MET A 109 -19.72 -10.04 -5.75
CA MET A 109 -19.76 -8.59 -5.86
C MET A 109 -19.97 -7.98 -4.47
N ILE A 110 -19.25 -6.90 -4.18
CA ILE A 110 -19.48 -6.09 -2.98
C ILE A 110 -20.85 -5.42 -3.13
N PRO A 111 -21.73 -5.47 -2.11
CA PRO A 111 -23.02 -4.80 -2.17
C PRO A 111 -22.87 -3.30 -2.45
N ALA A 112 -23.79 -2.72 -3.23
CA ALA A 112 -23.75 -1.28 -3.57
C ALA A 112 -23.67 -0.38 -2.33
N ALA A 113 -24.45 -0.69 -1.28
CA ALA A 113 -24.42 0.04 -0.02
C ALA A 113 -23.04 0.02 0.67
N ASP A 114 -22.25 -1.05 0.49
CA ASP A 114 -20.89 -1.12 1.01
C ASP A 114 -19.92 -0.32 0.13
N ILE A 115 -20.13 -0.27 -1.20
CA ILE A 115 -19.38 0.64 -2.08
C ILE A 115 -19.68 2.11 -1.75
N ASP A 116 -20.95 2.47 -1.52
CA ASP A 116 -21.35 3.82 -1.11
C ASP A 116 -20.62 4.25 0.18
N ARG A 117 -20.45 3.32 1.13
CA ARG A 117 -19.69 3.57 2.36
C ARG A 117 -18.20 3.80 2.10
N LEU A 118 -17.60 3.08 1.16
CA LEU A 118 -16.21 3.29 0.76
C LEU A 118 -16.03 4.61 -0.02
N GLN A 119 -17.03 5.03 -0.80
CA GLN A 119 -17.04 6.31 -1.51
C GLN A 119 -17.23 7.50 -0.56
N ALA A 120 -17.92 7.29 0.57
CA ALA A 120 -18.21 8.33 1.56
C ALA A 120 -17.10 8.54 2.61
N ILE A 121 -15.94 7.89 2.48
CA ILE A 121 -14.82 8.12 3.41
C ILE A 121 -14.30 9.56 3.32
N GLU A 122 -13.66 10.02 4.39
CA GLU A 122 -12.98 11.31 4.38
C GLU A 122 -11.75 11.28 3.47
N ILE A 123 -11.76 12.11 2.44
CA ILE A 123 -10.71 12.22 1.43
C ILE A 123 -9.89 13.50 1.69
N GLU A 124 -8.57 13.39 1.63
CA GLU A 124 -7.70 14.57 1.73
C GLU A 124 -7.87 15.51 0.53
N PRO A 125 -7.60 16.81 0.68
CA PRO A 125 -7.67 17.76 -0.44
C PRO A 125 -6.85 17.30 -1.66
N ALA A 126 -7.39 17.54 -2.85
CA ALA A 126 -6.78 17.21 -4.14
C ALA A 126 -6.60 15.71 -4.46
N VAL A 127 -7.11 14.81 -3.61
CA VAL A 127 -7.19 13.37 -3.90
C VAL A 127 -8.57 13.02 -4.44
N ASN A 128 -8.65 12.12 -5.42
CA ASN A 128 -9.91 11.51 -5.87
C ASN A 128 -9.83 9.99 -5.79
N ILE A 129 -10.99 9.35 -5.66
CA ILE A 129 -11.11 7.88 -5.66
C ILE A 129 -12.11 7.48 -6.75
N HIS A 130 -11.69 6.58 -7.62
CA HIS A 130 -12.49 6.05 -8.70
C HIS A 130 -12.70 4.55 -8.51
N PHE A 131 -13.94 4.10 -8.63
CA PHE A 131 -14.33 2.71 -8.48
C PHE A 131 -14.77 2.17 -9.83
N TYR A 132 -14.15 1.08 -10.28
CA TYR A 132 -14.45 0.42 -11.53
C TYR A 132 -15.00 -0.97 -11.21
N GLU A 133 -16.27 -1.18 -11.51
CA GLU A 133 -16.96 -2.45 -11.24
C GLU A 133 -16.56 -3.52 -12.25
N ARG A 134 -16.36 -4.76 -11.77
CA ARG A 134 -16.06 -5.91 -12.63
C ARG A 134 -17.15 -6.10 -13.69
N GLY A 135 -16.73 -6.27 -14.94
CA GLY A 135 -17.62 -6.45 -16.09
C GLY A 135 -17.94 -5.16 -16.85
N THR A 136 -17.41 -4.02 -16.40
CA THR A 136 -17.46 -2.76 -17.16
C THR A 136 -16.27 -2.65 -18.12
N PRO A 137 -16.42 -1.95 -19.27
CA PRO A 137 -15.30 -1.73 -20.19
C PRO A 137 -14.09 -1.04 -19.54
N ALA A 138 -14.33 -0.15 -18.58
CA ALA A 138 -13.26 0.54 -17.87
C ALA A 138 -12.46 -0.39 -16.95
N PHE A 139 -13.13 -1.32 -16.27
CA PHE A 139 -12.46 -2.36 -15.48
C PHE A 139 -11.56 -3.23 -16.37
N ASP A 140 -12.08 -3.67 -17.52
CA ASP A 140 -11.33 -4.52 -18.46
C ASP A 140 -10.13 -3.78 -19.06
N ALA A 141 -10.28 -2.49 -19.37
CA ALA A 141 -9.19 -1.64 -19.86
C ALA A 141 -8.06 -1.52 -18.82
N ILE A 142 -8.38 -1.25 -17.55
CA ILE A 142 -7.38 -1.17 -16.49
C ILE A 142 -6.72 -2.52 -16.26
N ALA A 143 -7.48 -3.62 -16.28
CA ALA A 143 -6.94 -4.97 -16.17
C ALA A 143 -5.92 -5.28 -17.27
N GLU A 144 -6.17 -4.84 -18.51
CA GLU A 144 -5.22 -5.01 -19.62
C GLU A 144 -3.95 -4.19 -19.41
N LEU A 145 -4.05 -2.95 -18.92
CA LEU A 145 -2.87 -2.15 -18.56
C LEU A 145 -2.04 -2.85 -17.48
N ILE A 146 -2.68 -3.47 -16.48
CA ILE A 146 -1.98 -4.24 -15.44
C ILE A 146 -1.22 -5.41 -16.07
N TYR A 147 -1.82 -6.15 -17.01
CA TYR A 147 -1.14 -7.28 -17.67
C TYR A 147 0.01 -6.84 -18.56
N ARG A 148 -0.14 -5.70 -19.25
CA ARG A 148 0.92 -5.10 -20.05
C ARG A 148 2.08 -4.66 -19.16
N GLY A 149 1.80 -3.96 -18.06
CA GLY A 149 2.83 -3.50 -17.12
C GLY A 149 3.59 -4.65 -16.47
N ASN A 150 2.87 -5.70 -16.04
CA ASN A 150 3.48 -6.94 -15.57
C ASN A 150 4.44 -7.54 -16.61
N SER A 151 4.08 -7.50 -17.90
CA SER A 151 4.94 -8.04 -18.96
C SER A 151 6.22 -7.22 -19.12
N VAL A 152 6.10 -5.89 -19.15
CA VAL A 152 7.24 -4.96 -19.24
C VAL A 152 8.20 -5.16 -18.06
N GLN A 153 7.68 -5.09 -16.83
CA GLN A 153 8.50 -5.22 -15.61
C GLN A 153 9.17 -6.60 -15.48
N MET A 154 8.49 -7.69 -15.85
CA MET A 154 9.08 -9.04 -15.76
C MET A 154 10.15 -9.29 -16.84
N GLN A 155 10.20 -8.46 -17.88
CA GLN A 155 11.27 -8.47 -18.88
C GLN A 155 12.46 -7.61 -18.47
N ASP A 156 12.29 -6.66 -17.54
CA ASP A 156 13.35 -5.82 -17.00
C ASP A 156 14.17 -6.54 -15.90
N ASP A 157 15.46 -6.73 -16.16
CA ASP A 157 16.39 -7.34 -15.22
C ASP A 157 16.70 -6.46 -14.00
N ALA A 158 16.68 -5.13 -14.16
CA ALA A 158 16.85 -4.20 -13.04
C ALA A 158 15.66 -4.32 -12.08
N PHE A 159 14.44 -4.32 -12.61
CA PHE A 159 13.21 -4.51 -11.82
C PHE A 159 13.24 -5.84 -11.08
N LYS A 160 13.55 -6.95 -11.78
CA LYS A 160 13.64 -8.26 -11.14
C LYS A 160 14.71 -8.32 -10.06
N SER A 161 15.84 -7.65 -10.26
CA SER A 161 16.92 -7.57 -9.27
C SER A 161 16.46 -6.84 -8.01
N GLU A 162 15.84 -5.68 -8.17
CA GLU A 162 15.28 -4.90 -7.07
C GLU A 162 14.21 -5.70 -6.31
N LEU A 163 13.23 -6.27 -7.02
CA LEU A 163 12.18 -7.11 -6.42
C LEU A 163 12.77 -8.26 -5.60
N ARG A 164 13.75 -8.99 -6.15
CA ARG A 164 14.42 -10.10 -5.45
C ARG A 164 15.12 -9.64 -4.17
N SER A 165 15.74 -8.46 -4.18
CA SER A 165 16.40 -7.90 -3.00
C SER A 165 15.42 -7.65 -1.83
N TRP A 166 14.15 -7.39 -2.14
CA TRP A 166 13.06 -7.20 -1.18
C TRP A 166 12.27 -8.46 -0.84
N MET A 167 12.60 -9.62 -1.40
CA MET A 167 11.96 -10.88 -1.02
C MET A 167 12.58 -11.49 0.24
N ARG A 168 11.74 -12.10 1.09
CA ARG A 168 12.15 -12.86 2.28
C ARG A 168 11.80 -14.33 2.10
N TYR A 169 12.77 -15.07 1.60
CA TYR A 169 12.67 -16.45 1.08
C TYR A 169 12.23 -17.55 2.07
N ASN A 170 12.27 -17.32 3.38
CA ASN A 170 11.79 -18.26 4.39
C ASN A 170 11.56 -17.58 5.74
N LYS A 171 11.05 -18.33 6.73
CA LYS A 171 10.73 -17.81 8.06
C LYS A 171 11.94 -17.18 8.75
N LYS A 172 13.11 -17.84 8.69
CA LYS A 172 14.35 -17.32 9.29
C LYS A 172 14.78 -15.98 8.69
N HIS A 173 14.68 -15.83 7.35
CA HIS A 173 15.04 -14.59 6.67
C HIS A 173 14.05 -13.47 7.01
N ARG A 174 12.75 -13.76 7.02
CA ARG A 174 11.70 -12.81 7.41
C ARG A 174 11.88 -12.33 8.85
N ASP A 175 12.02 -13.27 9.78
CA ASP A 175 12.12 -12.97 11.23
C ASP A 175 13.44 -12.28 11.60
N ALA A 176 14.46 -12.30 10.72
CA ALA A 176 15.70 -11.56 10.93
C ALA A 176 15.66 -10.12 10.36
N ARG A 177 14.82 -9.85 9.37
CA ARG A 177 14.78 -8.57 8.66
C ARG A 177 13.59 -7.69 9.04
N HIS A 178 12.46 -8.30 9.38
CA HIS A 178 11.20 -7.61 9.72
C HIS A 178 10.66 -6.67 8.64
N ASP A 179 11.12 -6.80 7.40
CA ASP A 179 10.70 -6.02 6.23
C ASP A 179 10.60 -6.92 4.99
N GLY A 180 10.24 -6.34 3.84
CA GLY A 180 10.19 -7.05 2.57
C GLY A 180 8.97 -7.97 2.40
N LEU A 181 8.86 -8.56 1.21
CA LEU A 181 7.80 -9.48 0.83
C LEU A 181 8.13 -10.90 1.29
N SER A 182 7.38 -11.40 2.26
CA SER A 182 7.56 -12.76 2.78
C SER A 182 7.18 -13.84 1.77
N TYR A 183 7.90 -14.97 1.79
CA TYR A 183 7.56 -16.20 1.07
C TYR A 183 6.10 -16.65 1.30
N ASP A 184 5.54 -16.38 2.49
CA ASP A 184 4.14 -16.68 2.83
C ASP A 184 3.15 -15.96 1.89
N VAL A 185 3.49 -14.74 1.47
CA VAL A 185 2.66 -13.91 0.58
C VAL A 185 2.58 -14.50 -0.84
N PHE A 186 3.57 -15.30 -1.22
CA PHE A 186 3.59 -16.04 -2.48
C PHE A 186 2.99 -17.44 -2.36
N GLY A 187 2.49 -17.84 -1.18
CA GLY A 187 1.99 -19.19 -0.93
C GLY A 187 3.08 -20.26 -0.99
N ALA A 188 4.36 -19.87 -0.86
CA ALA A 188 5.47 -20.79 -0.90
C ALA A 188 5.61 -21.55 0.43
N PRO A 189 6.01 -22.84 0.43
CA PRO A 189 6.34 -23.55 1.65
C PRO A 189 7.61 -22.99 2.30
N ASN A 190 7.74 -23.17 3.63
CA ASN A 190 8.94 -22.75 4.37
C ASN A 190 10.12 -23.70 4.07
N LEU A 191 10.90 -23.39 3.04
CA LEU A 191 12.03 -24.19 2.57
C LEU A 191 13.39 -23.53 2.90
N PRO A 192 14.50 -24.31 2.89
CA PRO A 192 15.84 -23.74 2.88
C PRO A 192 15.99 -22.66 1.79
N ARG A 193 16.68 -21.57 2.14
CA ARG A 193 16.75 -20.33 1.33
C ARG A 193 17.17 -20.59 -0.12
N PHE A 194 18.21 -21.40 -0.34
CA PHE A 194 18.72 -21.71 -1.68
C PHE A 194 17.68 -22.42 -2.57
N ILE A 195 16.74 -23.18 -2.00
CA ILE A 195 15.65 -23.82 -2.75
C ILE A 195 14.59 -22.78 -3.10
N SER A 196 14.14 -22.01 -2.11
CA SER A 196 13.17 -20.93 -2.31
C SER A 196 13.64 -19.90 -3.34
N GLU A 197 14.93 -19.52 -3.31
CA GLU A 197 15.53 -18.58 -4.26
C GLU A 197 15.44 -19.08 -5.70
N ASN A 198 15.77 -20.34 -5.96
CA ASN A 198 15.68 -20.93 -7.31
C ASN A 198 14.23 -21.05 -7.79
N VAL A 199 13.32 -21.50 -6.93
CA VAL A 199 11.89 -21.63 -7.25
C VAL A 199 11.29 -20.27 -7.58
N ILE A 200 11.57 -19.26 -6.76
CA ILE A 200 11.14 -17.89 -6.98
C ILE A 200 11.75 -17.31 -8.25
N ALA A 201 13.06 -17.48 -8.47
CA ALA A 201 13.72 -16.97 -9.67
C ALA A 201 13.09 -17.53 -10.94
N GLY A 202 12.73 -18.81 -10.97
CA GLY A 202 12.00 -19.43 -12.08
C GLY A 202 10.55 -18.97 -12.23
N ALA A 203 9.90 -18.56 -11.13
CA ALA A 203 8.52 -18.08 -11.13
C ALA A 203 8.38 -16.58 -11.45
N LEU A 204 9.45 -15.80 -11.35
CA LEU A 204 9.52 -14.38 -11.72
C LEU A 204 9.59 -14.21 -13.24
N ASN A 205 8.46 -14.47 -13.90
CA ASN A 205 8.28 -14.27 -15.33
C ASN A 205 6.86 -13.80 -15.64
N GLU A 206 6.69 -13.14 -16.78
CA GLU A 206 5.40 -12.56 -17.22
C GLU A 206 4.27 -13.60 -17.24
N ARG A 207 4.55 -14.84 -17.66
CA ARG A 207 3.51 -15.86 -17.88
C ARG A 207 2.93 -16.33 -16.57
N SER A 208 3.79 -16.52 -15.57
CA SER A 208 3.40 -16.89 -14.21
C SER A 208 2.63 -15.75 -13.54
N GLN A 209 3.18 -14.53 -13.59
CA GLN A 209 2.60 -13.34 -12.98
C GLN A 209 1.20 -13.05 -13.55
N ASN A 210 1.08 -12.92 -14.87
CA ASN A 210 -0.20 -12.63 -15.52
C ASN A 210 -1.20 -13.77 -15.42
N ARG A 211 -0.78 -15.04 -15.38
CA ARG A 211 -1.70 -16.16 -15.12
C ARG A 211 -2.30 -16.08 -13.73
N SER A 212 -1.48 -15.75 -12.73
CA SER A 212 -1.91 -15.56 -11.35
C SER A 212 -2.86 -14.37 -11.24
N ASP A 213 -2.48 -13.21 -11.77
CA ASP A 213 -3.25 -11.98 -11.59
C ASP A 213 -4.56 -11.98 -12.38
N ARG A 214 -4.62 -12.64 -13.55
CA ARG A 214 -5.90 -12.87 -14.25
C ARG A 214 -6.93 -13.58 -13.37
N LYS A 215 -6.53 -14.59 -12.61
CA LYS A 215 -7.44 -15.30 -11.69
C LYS A 215 -7.92 -14.40 -10.56
N LYS A 216 -7.02 -13.58 -10.00
CA LYS A 216 -7.34 -12.67 -8.90
C LYS A 216 -8.26 -11.54 -9.36
N ILE A 217 -7.93 -10.88 -10.47
CA ILE A 217 -8.74 -9.81 -11.06
C ILE A 217 -10.12 -10.33 -11.46
N ALA A 218 -10.21 -11.50 -12.11
CA ALA A 218 -11.50 -12.11 -12.44
C ALA A 218 -12.36 -12.41 -11.20
N SER A 219 -11.75 -12.71 -10.05
CA SER A 219 -12.45 -12.90 -8.77
C SER A 219 -12.73 -11.61 -8.00
N ALA A 220 -12.12 -10.48 -8.37
CA ALA A 220 -12.29 -9.20 -7.67
C ALA A 220 -13.62 -8.55 -8.02
N SER A 221 -14.22 -7.83 -7.06
CA SER A 221 -15.46 -7.09 -7.33
C SER A 221 -15.20 -5.77 -8.04
N HIS A 222 -14.12 -5.06 -7.67
CA HIS A 222 -13.80 -3.73 -8.17
C HIS A 222 -12.29 -3.56 -8.33
N LEU A 223 -11.89 -2.70 -9.25
CA LEU A 223 -10.59 -2.02 -9.23
C LEU A 223 -10.83 -0.60 -8.69
N ILE A 224 -9.95 -0.14 -7.81
CA ILE A 224 -10.02 1.19 -7.21
C ILE A 224 -8.75 1.94 -7.58
N LEU A 225 -8.91 3.14 -8.15
CA LEU A 225 -7.82 4.04 -8.51
C LEU A 225 -7.90 5.30 -7.64
N LEU A 226 -6.80 5.64 -7.00
CA LEU A 226 -6.64 6.93 -6.32
C LEU A 226 -5.78 7.83 -7.20
N THR A 227 -6.19 9.08 -7.37
CA THR A 227 -5.48 10.07 -8.18
C THR A 227 -5.22 11.33 -7.38
N THR A 228 -4.12 12.02 -7.70
CA THR A 228 -3.85 13.38 -7.24
C THR A 228 -4.06 14.35 -8.40
N ARG A 229 -4.31 15.63 -8.10
CA ARG A 229 -4.40 16.68 -9.14
C ARG A 229 -3.04 16.95 -9.77
N ASP A 230 -2.02 17.03 -8.92
CA ASP A 230 -0.64 17.31 -9.27
C ASP A 230 0.28 16.22 -8.65
N ASN A 231 1.46 16.05 -9.22
CA ASN A 231 2.46 15.10 -8.73
C ASN A 231 3.43 15.80 -7.76
N SER A 232 2.91 16.23 -6.60
CA SER A 232 3.71 16.83 -5.53
C SER A 232 3.78 15.93 -4.30
N VAL A 233 4.82 16.12 -3.48
CA VAL A 233 5.02 15.37 -2.24
C VAL A 233 3.82 15.50 -1.31
N GLU A 234 3.27 16.70 -1.15
CA GLU A 234 2.10 16.97 -0.31
C GLU A 234 0.90 16.16 -0.77
N GLN A 235 0.67 16.09 -2.09
CA GLN A 235 -0.45 15.35 -2.65
C GLN A 235 -0.23 13.83 -2.58
N TRP A 236 1.00 13.34 -2.70
CA TRP A 236 1.31 11.92 -2.48
C TRP A 236 1.12 11.51 -1.02
N VAL A 237 1.51 12.37 -0.07
CA VAL A 237 1.23 12.15 1.35
C VAL A 237 -0.28 12.16 1.61
N ALA A 238 -1.02 13.12 1.05
CA ALA A 238 -2.48 13.18 1.12
C ALA A 238 -3.15 11.93 0.54
N LEU A 239 -2.66 11.42 -0.60
CA LEU A 239 -3.12 10.18 -1.21
C LEU A 239 -2.86 9.00 -0.28
N GLY A 240 -1.67 8.92 0.33
CA GLY A 240 -1.34 7.89 1.32
C GLY A 240 -2.27 7.90 2.54
N ARG A 241 -2.60 9.07 3.06
CA ARG A 241 -3.55 9.18 4.17
C ARG A 241 -4.95 8.72 3.79
N THR A 242 -5.42 9.13 2.61
CA THR A 242 -6.72 8.70 2.05
C THR A 242 -6.75 7.20 1.81
N LEU A 243 -5.68 6.65 1.23
CA LEU A 243 -5.49 5.22 1.01
C LEU A 243 -5.62 4.45 2.32
N GLU A 244 -4.91 4.85 3.38
CA GLU A 244 -4.98 4.12 4.65
C GLU A 244 -6.40 4.12 5.23
N ARG A 245 -7.14 5.24 5.17
CA ARG A 245 -8.56 5.26 5.58
C ARG A 245 -9.42 4.28 4.78
N LEU A 246 -9.22 4.21 3.47
CA LEU A 246 -9.92 3.25 2.60
C LEU A 246 -9.60 1.81 2.99
N LEU A 247 -8.34 1.48 3.24
CA LEU A 247 -7.89 0.14 3.61
C LEU A 247 -8.41 -0.28 4.99
N LEU A 248 -8.40 0.62 5.96
CA LEU A 248 -8.94 0.35 7.30
C LEU A 248 -10.47 0.24 7.28
N THR A 249 -11.16 1.07 6.48
CA THR A 249 -12.63 1.00 6.32
C THR A 249 -13.05 -0.31 5.66
N SER A 250 -12.39 -0.70 4.56
CA SER A 250 -12.64 -2.00 3.93
C SER A 250 -12.35 -3.17 4.88
N THR A 251 -11.29 -3.08 5.68
CA THR A 251 -10.99 -4.08 6.73
C THR A 251 -12.12 -4.17 7.76
N ALA A 252 -12.66 -3.04 8.24
CA ALA A 252 -13.78 -3.01 9.18
C ALA A 252 -15.04 -3.70 8.62
N MET A 253 -15.18 -3.71 7.31
CA MET A 253 -16.31 -4.31 6.58
C MET A 253 -16.05 -5.77 6.18
N GLY A 254 -14.87 -6.32 6.49
CA GLY A 254 -14.48 -7.67 6.07
C GLY A 254 -14.18 -7.80 4.57
N ILE A 255 -13.89 -6.69 3.89
CA ILE A 255 -13.57 -6.63 2.46
C ILE A 255 -12.04 -6.75 2.30
N ALA A 256 -11.62 -7.78 1.56
CA ALA A 256 -10.21 -8.00 1.23
C ALA A 256 -9.74 -7.05 0.12
N HIS A 257 -8.47 -6.63 0.18
CA HIS A 257 -7.85 -5.74 -0.81
C HIS A 257 -6.41 -6.16 -1.14
N ALA A 258 -5.94 -5.77 -2.32
CA ALA A 258 -4.55 -5.89 -2.75
C ALA A 258 -4.18 -4.79 -3.75
N TYR A 259 -2.89 -4.60 -3.97
CA TYR A 259 -2.33 -3.62 -4.90
C TYR A 259 -2.04 -4.25 -6.26
N LEU A 260 -2.29 -3.48 -7.32
CA LEU A 260 -1.97 -3.79 -8.71
C LEU A 260 -1.43 -2.50 -9.35
N ASN A 261 -0.17 -2.19 -9.04
CA ASN A 261 0.46 -0.92 -9.37
C ASN A 261 1.20 -0.80 -10.72
N PRO A 262 1.46 -1.85 -11.54
CA PRO A 262 2.26 -1.68 -12.76
C PRO A 262 1.85 -0.52 -13.69
N PRO A 263 0.54 -0.21 -13.90
CA PRO A 263 0.15 0.95 -14.71
C PRO A 263 0.57 2.30 -14.11
N ASN A 264 0.73 2.37 -12.79
CA ASN A 264 1.17 3.58 -12.11
C ASN A 264 2.70 3.70 -12.14
N GLU A 265 3.41 2.58 -12.20
CA GLU A 265 4.88 2.47 -12.12
C GLU A 265 5.56 2.65 -13.50
N LEU A 266 4.78 2.64 -14.59
CA LEU A 266 5.26 2.74 -15.97
C LEU A 266 4.58 3.92 -16.70
N PRO A 267 5.31 5.03 -16.97
CA PRO A 267 4.74 6.24 -17.56
C PRO A 267 4.06 6.06 -18.93
N GLU A 268 4.37 4.99 -19.66
CA GLU A 268 3.84 4.69 -20.99
C GLU A 268 2.48 3.98 -21.02
N LEU A 269 1.92 3.61 -19.86
CA LEU A 269 0.65 2.90 -19.70
C LEU A 269 -0.49 3.82 -19.25
#